data_AF-A0A7L1VF75-F1
#
_entry.id   AF-A0A7L1VF75-F1
#
_cell.length_a   1.000
_cell.length_b   1.000
_cell.length_c   1.000
_cell.angle_alpha   90.00
_cell.angle_beta   90.00
_cell.angle_gamma   90.00
#
_symmetry.space_group_name_H-M   'P 1'
#
loop_
_entity.id
_entity.type
_entity.pdbx_description
1 polymer ?
#
loop_
_entity_poly.entity_id
_entity_poly.type
_entity_poly.pdbx_seq_one_letter_code
_entity_poly.pdbx_strand_id
1 'polypeptide(L)'
;MYHSVSETSHPLQTEEQEIGIDPLQSFLNKPGEGGSSENGSTPPTSDSDGTFTSYSKEWEELFVNNNYLATIRLKGINGQLRSSRFRSVCWKLFLDVLPQDRSQWIKTTSDLRTSYNKIKEIHITNPRKAGQQDLIINNPLSQDEGSLWNKFFQDKELRAMIEQDVTRTFPEMQYFQQENVRKILTDVLFCYARENEQLLYKQGMHELLAPIVFILHCDHQAFSHASEAAQPSEEMKVLLNPEYLEHDAYAMFTRLMKTAEHWFSTFEHDSQKEKDVMITPMPFARPQDLGPSIAIVAKVNQIQDHLLKKHDIELYMHLNRLEIAPQIYGLRWVRLLFGREFPLQDLLVVWDALFADSITLNLVDYIFVAMLLYIRDALISSNYQTCLGLLMHYPPIGDVHSLILRALFLRDPKRNPRPVTHQFQQNLDYYKARGADLMNKTRASAKAAPLNINKVSNSLLNFGRKLIAPAMASGGAVGTPASGSCFPPSSMPSRSTVEAPQHQQHHQQQQQQHQSQQQRMMKSESMPVQLGKGK
;
A
#
# COMPACT_ATOMS: atom_id res chain seq x y z
N MET A 1 4.46 -51.98 -28.62
CA MET A 1 3.82 -51.23 -29.72
C MET A 1 2.55 -50.59 -29.18
N TYR A 2 2.02 -49.57 -29.85
CA TYR A 2 0.91 -48.70 -29.41
C TYR A 2 1.22 -47.81 -28.18
N HIS A 3 0.85 -46.54 -28.18
CA HIS A 3 1.03 -45.56 -29.27
C HIS A 3 1.15 -44.16 -28.64
N SER A 4 2.10 -43.34 -29.07
CA SER A 4 2.18 -41.94 -28.65
C SER A 4 1.23 -41.11 -29.51
N VAL A 5 0.47 -40.21 -28.87
CA VAL A 5 -0.24 -39.11 -29.52
C VAL A 5 0.28 -37.82 -28.90
N SER A 6 1.02 -37.04 -29.69
CA SER A 6 1.52 -35.73 -29.32
C SER A 6 0.74 -34.69 -30.10
N GLU A 7 -0.14 -33.93 -29.44
CA GLU A 7 -0.78 -32.77 -30.09
C GLU A 7 0.10 -31.53 -29.93
N THR A 8 0.50 -30.95 -31.06
CA THR A 8 1.29 -29.73 -31.12
C THR A 8 0.39 -28.54 -31.47
N SER A 9 0.01 -27.73 -30.49
CA SER A 9 -0.64 -26.44 -30.72
C SER A 9 0.40 -25.34 -30.96
N HIS A 10 0.18 -24.53 -32.00
CA HIS A 10 1.08 -23.46 -32.41
C HIS A 10 0.67 -22.12 -31.76
N PRO A 11 1.59 -21.25 -31.31
CA PRO A 11 1.22 -20.05 -30.57
C PRO A 11 0.57 -18.99 -31.46
N LEU A 12 -0.75 -18.81 -31.30
CA LEU A 12 -1.53 -17.57 -31.48
C LEU A 12 -3.04 -17.89 -31.33
N GLN A 13 -3.45 -18.19 -30.10
CA GLN A 13 -4.85 -18.06 -29.69
C GLN A 13 -4.92 -17.01 -28.57
N THR A 14 -5.92 -16.15 -28.64
CA THR A 14 -6.12 -15.06 -27.69
C THR A 14 -6.51 -15.64 -26.34
N GLU A 15 -5.75 -15.35 -25.28
CA GLU A 15 -6.15 -15.72 -23.92
C GLU A 15 -7.49 -15.03 -23.59
N GLU A 16 -8.48 -15.81 -23.16
CA GLU A 16 -9.74 -15.26 -22.71
C GLU A 16 -9.52 -14.46 -21.43
N GLN A 17 -10.19 -13.32 -21.34
CA GLN A 17 -9.97 -12.34 -20.30
C GLN A 17 -10.51 -12.89 -18.96
N GLU A 18 -9.62 -13.27 -18.04
CA GLU A 18 -10.02 -13.71 -16.68
C GLU A 18 -10.76 -12.56 -15.96
N ILE A 19 -12.09 -12.60 -16.04
CA ILE A 19 -12.98 -11.74 -15.26
C ILE A 19 -12.90 -12.22 -13.82
N GLY A 20 -12.34 -11.38 -12.94
CA GLY A 20 -12.15 -11.71 -11.54
C GLY A 20 -13.46 -12.16 -10.87
N ILE A 21 -13.42 -13.35 -10.25
CA ILE A 21 -14.56 -13.93 -9.56
C ILE A 21 -14.99 -13.00 -8.41
N ASP A 22 -16.18 -12.45 -8.50
CA ASP A 22 -16.81 -11.70 -7.41
C ASP A 22 -17.00 -12.64 -6.20
N PRO A 23 -16.43 -12.32 -5.02
CA PRO A 23 -16.61 -13.11 -3.81
C PRO A 23 -18.07 -13.44 -3.48
N LEU A 24 -19.01 -12.56 -3.87
CA LEU A 24 -20.44 -12.75 -3.65
C LEU A 24 -21.04 -13.94 -4.43
N GLN A 25 -20.46 -14.33 -5.58
CA GLN A 25 -20.98 -15.46 -6.36
C GLN A 25 -20.76 -16.82 -5.69
N SER A 26 -19.77 -16.94 -4.79
CA SER A 26 -19.50 -18.18 -4.05
C SER A 26 -20.65 -18.61 -3.12
N PHE A 27 -21.57 -17.69 -2.79
CA PHE A 27 -22.72 -17.93 -1.91
C PHE A 27 -24.00 -18.34 -2.65
N LEU A 28 -24.02 -18.29 -4.00
CA LEU A 28 -25.27 -18.42 -4.79
C LEU A 28 -25.45 -19.74 -5.53
N ASN A 29 -24.43 -20.58 -5.70
CA ASN A 29 -24.54 -21.80 -6.51
C ASN A 29 -23.92 -23.06 -5.87
N LYS A 30 -24.79 -23.96 -5.45
CA LYS A 30 -24.54 -25.41 -5.40
C LYS A 30 -25.66 -26.13 -6.15
N PRO A 31 -25.42 -26.67 -7.37
CA PRO A 31 -26.35 -27.62 -7.95
C PRO A 31 -26.23 -28.95 -7.20
N GLY A 32 -27.34 -29.45 -6.66
CA GLY A 32 -27.42 -30.82 -6.13
C GLY A 32 -27.65 -31.82 -7.26
N GLU A 33 -26.91 -32.93 -7.27
CA GLU A 33 -27.20 -34.05 -8.18
C GLU A 33 -28.53 -34.72 -7.81
N GLY A 34 -29.40 -34.92 -8.79
CA GLY A 34 -30.77 -35.38 -8.57
C GLY A 34 -30.91 -36.91 -8.49
N GLY A 35 -31.58 -37.39 -7.43
CA GLY A 35 -32.15 -38.73 -7.34
C GLY A 35 -33.64 -38.63 -7.01
N SER A 36 -34.51 -39.24 -7.83
CA SER A 36 -35.96 -38.99 -7.81
C SER A 36 -36.79 -40.03 -7.07
N SER A 37 -37.79 -39.56 -6.31
CA SER A 37 -39.01 -40.29 -5.89
C SER A 37 -40.06 -39.29 -5.38
N GLU A 38 -41.32 -39.73 -5.25
CA GLU A 38 -42.49 -38.85 -5.35
C GLU A 38 -43.17 -38.43 -4.02
N ASN A 39 -43.99 -37.37 -4.13
CA ASN A 39 -45.15 -37.03 -3.30
C ASN A 39 -44.96 -36.65 -1.81
N GLY A 40 -45.17 -35.36 -1.53
CA GLY A 40 -45.39 -34.82 -0.18
C GLY A 40 -45.52 -33.29 -0.19
N SER A 41 -46.74 -32.75 -0.18
CA SER A 41 -46.97 -31.29 -0.23
C SER A 41 -46.83 -30.64 1.14
N THR A 42 -45.68 -30.00 1.40
CA THR A 42 -45.44 -29.12 2.56
C THR A 42 -44.99 -27.73 2.11
N PRO A 43 -45.28 -26.65 2.87
CA PRO A 43 -44.89 -25.29 2.51
C PRO A 43 -43.36 -25.08 2.60
N PRO A 44 -42.79 -24.09 1.89
CA PRO A 44 -41.35 -23.82 1.90
C PRO A 44 -40.92 -23.07 3.17
N THR A 45 -40.46 -23.80 4.19
CA THR A 45 -39.92 -23.24 5.44
C THR A 45 -38.79 -24.11 6.00
N SER A 46 -37.51 -23.71 5.86
CA SER A 46 -36.39 -24.10 6.77
C SER A 46 -35.00 -23.51 6.46
N ASP A 47 -34.68 -23.09 5.22
CA ASP A 47 -33.28 -22.77 4.84
C ASP A 47 -32.71 -21.50 5.53
N SER A 48 -33.56 -20.58 5.95
CA SER A 48 -33.19 -19.41 6.78
C SER A 48 -32.61 -19.83 8.13
N ASP A 49 -33.29 -20.76 8.80
CA ASP A 49 -33.02 -21.14 10.19
C ASP A 49 -31.70 -21.92 10.29
N GLY A 50 -31.42 -22.78 9.31
CA GLY A 50 -30.13 -23.46 9.18
C GLY A 50 -28.97 -22.48 9.00
N THR A 51 -29.18 -21.41 8.23
CA THR A 51 -28.17 -20.38 7.96
C THR A 51 -27.85 -19.57 9.23
N PHE A 52 -28.86 -19.14 10.00
CA PHE A 52 -28.62 -18.47 11.28
C PHE A 52 -28.07 -19.40 12.37
N THR A 53 -28.52 -20.65 12.42
CA THR A 53 -28.00 -21.65 13.37
C THR A 53 -26.50 -21.88 13.14
N SER A 54 -26.08 -21.96 11.88
CA SER A 54 -24.66 -21.97 11.53
C SER A 54 -23.96 -20.64 11.90
N TYR A 55 -24.67 -19.51 11.87
CA TYR A 55 -24.10 -18.20 12.23
C TYR A 55 -23.75 -18.09 13.71
N SER A 56 -24.68 -18.40 14.60
CA SER A 56 -24.43 -18.37 16.04
C SER A 56 -23.47 -19.47 16.50
N LYS A 57 -23.50 -20.66 15.88
CA LYS A 57 -22.57 -21.74 16.23
C LYS A 57 -21.10 -21.39 15.99
N GLU A 58 -20.77 -20.70 14.88
CA GLU A 58 -19.40 -20.22 14.65
C GLU A 58 -18.97 -19.21 15.75
N TRP A 59 -19.85 -18.30 16.17
CA TRP A 59 -19.58 -17.36 17.26
C TRP A 59 -19.30 -18.06 18.58
N GLU A 60 -20.07 -19.09 18.93
CA GLU A 60 -19.85 -19.88 20.13
C GLU A 60 -18.51 -20.62 20.11
N GLU A 61 -18.18 -21.28 18.99
CA GLU A 61 -16.89 -21.93 18.78
C GLU A 61 -15.71 -20.96 18.93
N LEU A 62 -15.84 -19.73 18.40
CA LEU A 62 -14.80 -18.71 18.40
C LEU A 62 -14.66 -17.92 19.71
N PHE A 63 -15.75 -17.72 20.50
CA PHE A 63 -15.78 -16.69 21.56
C PHE A 63 -16.49 -17.08 22.88
N VAL A 64 -16.95 -18.33 23.05
CA VAL A 64 -17.54 -18.80 24.35
C VAL A 64 -16.56 -19.67 25.16
N ASN A 65 -15.60 -20.32 24.49
CA ASN A 65 -14.68 -21.25 25.15
C ASN A 65 -13.72 -20.57 26.16
N ASN A 66 -13.46 -21.19 27.31
CA ASN A 66 -12.57 -20.63 28.36
C ASN A 66 -11.11 -20.35 27.90
N ASN A 67 -10.67 -20.91 26.77
CA ASN A 67 -9.38 -20.62 26.13
C ASN A 67 -9.54 -20.12 24.69
N TYR A 68 -10.64 -19.41 24.39
CA TYR A 68 -10.99 -19.00 23.03
C TYR A 68 -9.86 -18.23 22.32
N LEU A 69 -9.15 -17.34 23.03
CA LEU A 69 -8.08 -16.52 22.45
C LEU A 69 -6.94 -17.37 21.85
N ALA A 70 -6.55 -18.47 22.50
CA ALA A 70 -5.57 -19.39 21.95
C ALA A 70 -6.12 -20.15 20.73
N THR A 71 -7.39 -20.56 20.79
CA THR A 71 -8.08 -21.24 19.68
C THR A 71 -8.19 -20.36 18.44
N ILE A 72 -8.59 -19.08 18.58
CA ILE A 72 -8.68 -18.16 17.44
C ILE A 72 -7.31 -17.77 16.90
N ARG A 73 -6.27 -17.64 17.74
CA ARG A 73 -4.90 -17.46 17.28
C ARG A 73 -4.41 -18.65 16.46
N LEU A 74 -4.69 -19.87 16.91
CA LEU A 74 -4.36 -21.08 16.15
C LEU A 74 -5.15 -21.17 14.83
N LYS A 75 -6.44 -20.81 14.81
CA LYS A 75 -7.24 -20.69 13.57
C LYS A 75 -6.63 -19.67 12.60
N GLY A 76 -6.18 -18.51 13.09
CA GLY A 76 -5.53 -17.47 12.27
C GLY A 76 -4.21 -17.92 11.66
N ILE A 77 -3.32 -18.49 12.48
CA ILE A 77 -2.05 -19.09 12.05
C ILE A 77 -2.26 -20.18 10.99
N ASN A 78 -3.27 -21.04 11.18
CA ASN A 78 -3.60 -22.12 10.25
C ASN A 78 -4.43 -21.68 9.02
N GLY A 79 -4.60 -20.37 8.80
CA GLY A 79 -5.40 -19.80 7.70
C GLY A 79 -6.91 -20.09 7.74
N GLN A 80 -7.42 -20.68 8.82
CA GLN A 80 -8.81 -21.11 8.97
C GLN A 80 -9.79 -19.96 9.14
N LEU A 81 -9.31 -18.73 9.39
CA LEU A 81 -10.15 -17.52 9.40
C LEU A 81 -10.49 -17.02 7.98
N ARG A 82 -9.93 -17.61 6.90
CA ARG A 82 -10.25 -17.24 5.51
C ARG A 82 -11.74 -17.39 5.17
N SER A 83 -12.42 -18.35 5.79
CA SER A 83 -13.87 -18.60 5.65
C SER A 83 -14.68 -18.16 6.86
N SER A 84 -14.09 -17.40 7.80
CA SER A 84 -14.78 -16.91 8.98
C SER A 84 -15.56 -15.63 8.70
N ARG A 85 -16.71 -15.47 9.36
CA ARG A 85 -17.59 -14.30 9.24
C ARG A 85 -17.49 -13.35 10.44
N PHE A 86 -16.43 -13.56 11.24
CA PHE A 86 -16.06 -12.78 12.43
C PHE A 86 -14.57 -12.44 12.43
N ARG A 87 -13.99 -12.29 11.23
CA ARG A 87 -12.55 -12.11 11.02
C ARG A 87 -12.07 -10.76 11.58
N SER A 88 -12.90 -9.72 11.45
CA SER A 88 -12.66 -8.41 12.06
C SER A 88 -12.71 -8.47 13.59
N VAL A 89 -13.58 -9.30 14.19
CA VAL A 89 -13.62 -9.50 15.65
C VAL A 89 -12.35 -10.19 16.13
N CYS A 90 -11.87 -11.19 15.40
CA CYS A 90 -10.57 -11.82 15.66
C CYS A 90 -9.42 -10.80 15.58
N TRP A 91 -9.38 -9.95 14.53
CA TRP A 91 -8.35 -8.91 14.41
C TRP A 91 -8.47 -7.81 15.49
N LYS A 92 -9.69 -7.42 15.89
CA LYS A 92 -9.91 -6.51 17.03
C LYS A 92 -9.30 -7.06 18.32
N LEU A 93 -9.31 -8.39 18.53
CA LEU A 93 -8.67 -9.05 19.66
C LEU A 93 -7.15 -9.22 19.48
N PHE A 94 -6.67 -9.47 18.26
CA PHE A 94 -5.24 -9.64 17.98
C PHE A 94 -4.45 -8.32 18.04
N LEU A 95 -5.08 -7.20 17.72
CA LEU A 95 -4.51 -5.85 17.75
C LEU A 95 -4.75 -5.12 19.09
N ASP A 96 -5.20 -5.81 20.13
CA ASP A 96 -5.57 -5.23 21.44
C ASP A 96 -6.57 -4.04 21.34
N VAL A 97 -7.46 -4.04 20.35
CA VAL A 97 -8.60 -3.10 20.27
C VAL A 97 -9.66 -3.49 21.31
N LEU A 98 -9.96 -4.79 21.37
CA LEU A 98 -10.81 -5.41 22.40
C LEU A 98 -9.95 -6.11 23.45
N PRO A 99 -10.32 -6.04 24.75
CA PRO A 99 -9.67 -6.81 25.80
C PRO A 99 -10.01 -8.31 25.69
N GLN A 100 -9.21 -9.17 26.33
CA GLN A 100 -9.53 -10.61 26.44
C GLN A 100 -10.79 -10.88 27.27
N ASP A 101 -11.21 -9.95 28.13
CA ASP A 101 -12.46 -10.03 28.89
C ASP A 101 -13.66 -9.60 28.03
N ARG A 102 -14.47 -10.58 27.60
CA ARG A 102 -15.70 -10.37 26.82
C ARG A 102 -16.72 -9.47 27.50
N SER A 103 -16.78 -9.43 28.83
CA SER A 103 -17.74 -8.57 29.55
C SER A 103 -17.49 -7.08 29.31
N GLN A 104 -16.25 -6.71 28.92
CA GLN A 104 -15.86 -5.33 28.66
C GLN A 104 -16.06 -4.93 27.19
N TRP A 105 -16.28 -5.86 26.25
CA TRP A 105 -16.31 -5.59 24.81
C TRP A 105 -17.28 -4.47 24.41
N ILE A 106 -18.55 -4.57 24.84
CA ILE A 106 -19.58 -3.55 24.54
C ILE A 106 -19.13 -2.16 25.02
N LYS A 107 -18.58 -2.08 26.23
CA LYS A 107 -18.09 -0.82 26.79
C LYS A 107 -16.90 -0.28 26.01
N THR A 108 -15.85 -1.08 25.81
CA THR A 108 -14.64 -0.65 25.08
C THR A 108 -14.97 -0.17 23.67
N THR A 109 -15.87 -0.87 22.97
CA THR A 109 -16.34 -0.44 21.63
C THR A 109 -17.11 0.88 21.68
N SER A 110 -18.00 1.08 22.66
CA SER A 110 -18.71 2.35 22.85
C SER A 110 -17.76 3.52 23.18
N ASP A 111 -16.80 3.29 24.08
CA ASP A 111 -15.79 4.28 24.48
C ASP A 111 -14.89 4.68 23.30
N LEU A 112 -14.44 3.71 22.49
CA LEU A 112 -13.64 3.95 21.28
C LEU A 112 -14.41 4.71 20.20
N ARG A 113 -15.65 4.33 19.91
CA ARG A 113 -16.53 5.03 18.95
C ARG A 113 -16.81 6.47 19.39
N THR A 114 -17.07 6.66 20.69
CA THR A 114 -17.23 7.99 21.30
C THR A 114 -15.96 8.83 21.20
N SER A 115 -14.79 8.21 21.35
CA SER A 115 -13.49 8.89 21.18
C SER A 115 -13.27 9.34 19.73
N TYR A 116 -13.53 8.49 18.75
CA TYR A 116 -13.36 8.84 17.34
C TYR A 116 -14.34 9.93 16.88
N ASN A 117 -15.60 9.93 17.35
CA ASN A 117 -16.53 11.04 17.09
C ASN A 117 -15.94 12.40 17.52
N LYS A 118 -15.33 12.49 18.71
CA LYS A 118 -14.69 13.72 19.19
C LYS A 118 -13.51 14.13 18.31
N ILE A 119 -12.66 13.19 17.91
CA ILE A 119 -11.52 13.44 17.00
C ILE A 119 -12.03 13.97 15.65
N LYS A 120 -13.13 13.41 15.14
CA LYS A 120 -13.77 13.83 13.90
C LYS A 120 -14.41 15.23 14.01
N GLU A 121 -15.06 15.54 15.13
CA GLU A 121 -15.60 16.86 15.44
C GLU A 121 -14.50 17.92 15.57
N ILE A 122 -13.35 17.58 16.17
CA ILE A 122 -12.21 18.49 16.33
C ILE A 122 -11.55 18.82 14.98
N HIS A 123 -11.28 17.82 14.13
CA HIS A 123 -10.45 18.01 12.93
C HIS A 123 -11.23 18.15 11.62
N ILE A 124 -12.46 17.62 11.48
CA ILE A 124 -13.27 17.73 10.26
C ILE A 124 -14.29 18.91 10.33
N THR A 125 -14.25 19.71 11.41
CA THR A 125 -15.08 20.92 11.50
C THR A 125 -14.60 22.03 10.56
N ASN A 126 -15.48 22.40 9.62
CA ASN A 126 -15.27 23.50 8.68
C ASN A 126 -15.13 24.85 9.43
N PRO A 127 -14.04 25.64 9.23
CA PRO A 127 -13.84 26.92 9.89
C PRO A 127 -15.01 27.92 9.71
N ARG A 128 -15.77 27.81 8.61
CA ARG A 128 -16.97 28.64 8.38
C ARG A 128 -18.11 28.39 9.37
N LYS A 129 -18.05 27.30 10.14
CA LYS A 129 -18.96 27.03 11.29
C LYS A 129 -18.40 27.52 12.62
N ALA A 130 -17.08 27.71 12.73
CA ALA A 130 -16.41 28.19 13.95
C ALA A 130 -16.20 29.71 13.97
N GLY A 131 -16.20 30.36 12.81
CA GLY A 131 -15.92 31.79 12.64
C GLY A 131 -17.02 32.75 13.10
N GLN A 132 -17.36 32.73 14.40
CA GLN A 132 -18.16 33.78 15.05
C GLN A 132 -17.37 34.62 16.08
N GLN A 133 -16.08 34.31 16.30
CA GLN A 133 -15.12 35.17 17.00
C GLN A 133 -14.09 35.78 16.04
N ASP A 134 -13.83 37.07 16.22
CA ASP A 134 -12.72 37.89 15.70
C ASP A 134 -12.31 37.74 14.23
N LEU A 135 -13.01 38.53 13.39
CA LEU A 135 -12.71 38.78 11.97
C LEU A 135 -11.32 39.40 11.72
N ILE A 136 -10.68 39.97 12.75
CA ILE A 136 -9.38 40.65 12.65
C ILE A 136 -8.23 39.63 12.61
N ILE A 137 -8.37 38.50 13.30
CA ILE A 137 -7.38 37.40 13.32
C ILE A 137 -7.70 36.40 12.19
N ASN A 138 -8.99 36.12 11.94
CA ASN A 138 -9.45 35.11 10.99
C ASN A 138 -9.49 35.59 9.52
N ASN A 139 -8.39 36.18 9.04
CA ASN A 139 -8.20 36.58 7.65
C ASN A 139 -7.65 35.40 6.80
N PRO A 140 -8.25 35.03 5.65
CA PRO A 140 -7.72 34.01 4.73
C PRO A 140 -6.36 34.34 4.10
N LEU A 141 -5.80 35.52 4.34
CA LEU A 141 -4.45 35.94 3.96
C LEU A 141 -3.46 36.03 5.16
N SER A 142 -3.88 35.70 6.39
CA SER A 142 -2.94 35.65 7.53
C SER A 142 -1.93 34.51 7.35
N GLN A 143 -0.65 34.84 7.53
CA GLN A 143 0.47 33.90 7.50
C GLN A 143 0.84 33.37 8.89
N ASP A 144 0.12 33.76 9.95
CA ASP A 144 0.39 33.29 11.30
C ASP A 144 0.23 31.77 11.41
N GLU A 145 1.16 31.12 12.11
CA GLU A 145 1.11 29.65 12.33
C GLU A 145 -0.12 29.23 13.14
N GLY A 146 -0.63 30.12 14.01
CA GLY A 146 -1.87 29.93 14.76
C GLY A 146 -3.16 30.29 13.99
N SER A 147 -3.09 30.71 12.73
CA SER A 147 -4.27 31.08 11.95
C SER A 147 -5.13 29.86 11.61
N LEU A 148 -6.44 29.93 11.91
CA LEU A 148 -7.40 28.89 11.51
C LEU A 148 -7.43 28.67 9.99
N TRP A 149 -7.12 29.69 9.20
CA TRP A 149 -7.00 29.57 7.74
C TRP A 149 -5.72 28.85 7.30
N ASN A 150 -4.59 29.12 7.97
CA ASN A 150 -3.33 28.42 7.71
C ASN A 150 -3.50 26.91 7.99
N LYS A 151 -4.05 26.55 9.15
CA LYS A 151 -4.42 25.17 9.47
C LYS A 151 -5.38 24.57 8.44
N PHE A 152 -6.43 25.29 8.04
CA PHE A 152 -7.38 24.83 7.01
C PHE A 152 -6.76 24.61 5.63
N PHE A 153 -5.80 25.42 5.19
CA PHE A 153 -5.09 25.20 3.93
C PHE A 153 -4.18 23.97 3.99
N GLN A 154 -3.46 23.78 5.10
CA GLN A 154 -2.68 22.56 5.35
C GLN A 154 -3.58 21.32 5.37
N ASP A 155 -4.73 21.38 6.06
CA ASP A 155 -5.71 20.29 6.13
C ASP A 155 -6.28 19.95 4.75
N LYS A 156 -6.55 20.97 3.93
CA LYS A 156 -7.01 20.77 2.55
C LYS A 156 -5.94 20.11 1.66
N GLU A 157 -4.67 20.51 1.77
CA GLU A 157 -3.58 19.88 1.01
C GLU A 157 -3.34 18.43 1.47
N LEU A 158 -3.31 18.20 2.79
CA LEU A 158 -3.20 16.88 3.41
C LEU A 158 -4.32 15.95 2.93
N ARG A 159 -5.57 16.41 2.96
CA ARG A 159 -6.72 15.62 2.53
C ARG A 159 -6.73 15.35 1.03
N ALA A 160 -6.32 16.30 0.19
CA ALA A 160 -6.16 16.09 -1.25
C ALA A 160 -5.05 15.07 -1.60
N MET A 161 -3.94 15.08 -0.84
CA MET A 161 -2.86 14.08 -0.96
C MET A 161 -3.36 12.67 -0.59
N ILE A 162 -4.18 12.57 0.46
CA ILE A 162 -4.83 11.31 0.86
C ILE A 162 -5.83 10.85 -0.21
N GLU A 163 -6.67 11.74 -0.74
CA GLU A 163 -7.68 11.43 -1.77
C GLU A 163 -7.05 10.91 -3.08
N GLN A 164 -5.92 11.47 -3.50
CA GLN A 164 -5.16 10.98 -4.66
C GLN A 164 -4.68 9.54 -4.45
N ASP A 165 -4.30 9.18 -3.23
CA ASP A 165 -3.79 7.87 -2.85
C ASP A 165 -4.91 6.84 -2.62
N VAL A 166 -6.01 7.25 -2.00
CA VAL A 166 -7.22 6.45 -1.82
C VAL A 166 -7.85 6.10 -3.17
N THR A 167 -7.89 7.04 -4.12
CA THR A 167 -8.46 6.81 -5.47
C THR A 167 -7.74 5.70 -6.26
N ARG A 168 -6.46 5.43 -5.94
CA ARG A 168 -5.59 4.43 -6.59
C ARG A 168 -5.32 3.18 -5.73
N THR A 169 -6.13 2.98 -4.68
CA THR A 169 -6.06 1.82 -3.77
C THR A 169 -6.91 0.67 -4.32
N PHE A 170 -6.31 -0.52 -4.49
CA PHE A 170 -6.94 -1.75 -5.04
C PHE A 170 -7.93 -1.46 -6.21
N PRO A 171 -7.49 -0.79 -7.30
CA PRO A 171 -8.38 -0.28 -8.35
C PRO A 171 -9.17 -1.38 -9.08
N GLU A 172 -8.67 -2.61 -9.09
CA GLU A 172 -9.35 -3.80 -9.63
C GLU A 172 -10.61 -4.22 -8.86
N MET A 173 -10.74 -3.81 -7.59
CA MET A 173 -11.86 -4.16 -6.71
C MET A 173 -12.94 -3.06 -6.72
N GLN A 174 -14.13 -3.37 -7.23
CA GLN A 174 -15.26 -2.42 -7.30
C GLN A 174 -15.60 -1.77 -5.93
N TYR A 175 -15.42 -2.49 -4.83
CA TYR A 175 -15.64 -1.99 -3.47
C TYR A 175 -14.84 -0.69 -3.17
N PHE A 176 -13.55 -0.63 -3.54
CA PHE A 176 -12.72 0.55 -3.30
C PHE A 176 -12.91 1.65 -4.37
N GLN A 177 -13.76 1.43 -5.37
CA GLN A 177 -14.19 2.46 -6.31
C GLN A 177 -15.36 3.29 -5.74
N GLN A 178 -16.11 2.77 -4.76
CA GLN A 178 -17.30 3.42 -4.20
C GLN A 178 -16.94 4.69 -3.39
N GLU A 179 -17.72 5.77 -3.56
CA GLU A 179 -17.41 7.08 -2.96
C GLU A 179 -17.50 7.08 -1.43
N ASN A 180 -18.46 6.34 -0.84
CA ASN A 180 -18.56 6.13 0.61
C ASN A 180 -17.31 5.44 1.19
N VAL A 181 -16.81 4.38 0.55
CA VAL A 181 -15.60 3.66 0.98
C VAL A 181 -14.37 4.55 0.86
N ARG A 182 -14.24 5.30 -0.24
CA ARG A 182 -13.16 6.27 -0.42
C ARG A 182 -13.22 7.39 0.63
N LYS A 183 -14.41 7.92 0.93
CA LYS A 183 -14.59 8.91 2.00
C LYS A 183 -14.20 8.36 3.38
N ILE A 184 -14.58 7.12 3.70
CA ILE A 184 -14.20 6.43 4.94
C ILE A 184 -12.67 6.31 5.05
N LEU A 185 -12.00 5.84 3.98
CA LEU A 185 -10.54 5.76 3.94
C LEU A 185 -9.89 7.14 4.14
N THR A 186 -10.38 8.17 3.44
CA THR A 186 -9.86 9.54 3.56
C THR A 186 -10.04 10.12 4.96
N ASP A 187 -11.24 10.02 5.55
CA ASP A 187 -11.52 10.60 6.87
C ASP A 187 -10.70 9.91 7.98
N VAL A 188 -10.58 8.58 7.95
CA VAL A 188 -9.78 7.81 8.92
C VAL A 188 -8.28 8.15 8.81
N LEU A 189 -7.73 8.20 7.60
CA LEU A 189 -6.32 8.59 7.37
C LEU A 189 -6.05 10.04 7.76
N PHE A 190 -6.99 10.95 7.50
CA PHE A 190 -6.90 12.36 7.85
C PHE A 190 -6.93 12.58 9.36
N CYS A 191 -7.90 11.98 10.06
CA CYS A 191 -7.98 12.03 11.52
C CYS A 191 -6.73 11.41 12.17
N TYR A 192 -6.24 10.27 11.68
CA TYR A 192 -4.99 9.69 12.19
C TYR A 192 -3.80 10.63 11.97
N ALA A 193 -3.66 11.23 10.78
CA ALA A 193 -2.58 12.18 10.49
C ALA A 193 -2.64 13.44 11.36
N ARG A 194 -3.84 13.93 11.73
CA ARG A 194 -4.00 15.08 12.64
C ARG A 194 -3.78 14.76 14.12
N GLU A 195 -4.04 13.53 14.56
CA GLU A 195 -3.70 13.10 15.93
C GLU A 195 -2.19 12.77 16.08
N ASN A 196 -1.48 12.55 14.97
CA ASN A 196 -0.07 12.13 14.94
C ASN A 196 0.79 13.14 14.14
N GLU A 197 0.75 14.42 14.54
CA GLU A 197 1.34 15.55 13.79
C GLU A 197 2.86 15.46 13.57
N GLN A 198 3.58 14.62 14.33
CA GLN A 198 5.01 14.35 14.12
C GLN A 198 5.28 13.45 12.91
N LEU A 199 4.36 12.51 12.63
CA LEU A 199 4.46 11.56 11.52
C LEU A 199 3.75 12.09 10.26
N LEU A 200 2.56 12.67 10.46
CA LEU A 200 1.57 13.02 9.43
C LEU A 200 1.22 11.83 8.52
N TYR A 201 0.41 12.10 7.48
CA TYR A 201 0.15 11.10 6.45
C TYR A 201 1.43 10.78 5.66
N LYS A 202 1.64 9.49 5.38
CA LYS A 202 2.74 8.97 4.58
C LYS A 202 2.20 7.94 3.59
N GLN A 203 2.57 8.10 2.31
CA GLN A 203 2.21 7.17 1.23
C GLN A 203 2.44 5.70 1.63
N GLY A 204 1.42 4.87 1.42
CA GLY A 204 1.36 3.46 1.83
C GLY A 204 0.45 3.20 3.05
N MET A 205 0.16 4.21 3.88
CA MET A 205 -0.81 4.07 4.98
C MET A 205 -2.21 3.68 4.50
N HIS A 206 -2.62 4.15 3.31
CA HIS A 206 -3.87 3.74 2.66
C HIS A 206 -3.95 2.24 2.39
N GLU A 207 -2.82 1.61 2.04
CA GLU A 207 -2.72 0.18 1.79
C GLU A 207 -2.75 -0.64 3.08
N LEU A 208 -2.36 -0.03 4.21
CA LEU A 208 -2.50 -0.64 5.53
C LEU A 208 -3.95 -0.53 6.07
N LEU A 209 -4.67 0.54 5.74
CA LEU A 209 -6.06 0.74 6.18
C LEU A 209 -7.07 -0.06 5.34
N ALA A 210 -6.88 -0.14 4.01
CA ALA A 210 -7.87 -0.71 3.11
C ALA A 210 -8.28 -2.17 3.42
N PRO A 211 -7.37 -3.10 3.76
CA PRO A 211 -7.75 -4.46 4.17
C PRO A 211 -8.56 -4.51 5.47
N ILE A 212 -8.32 -3.59 6.42
CA ILE A 212 -9.09 -3.47 7.68
C ILE A 212 -10.54 -3.06 7.36
N VAL A 213 -10.71 -2.01 6.55
CA VAL A 213 -12.03 -1.52 6.10
C VAL A 213 -12.80 -2.61 5.34
N PHE A 214 -12.11 -3.39 4.51
CA PHE A 214 -12.71 -4.49 3.75
C PHE A 214 -13.21 -5.63 4.64
N ILE A 215 -12.44 -6.13 5.62
CA ILE A 215 -12.94 -7.22 6.48
C ILE A 215 -14.05 -6.78 7.44
N LEU A 216 -14.05 -5.52 7.88
CA LEU A 216 -15.17 -4.95 8.62
C LEU A 216 -16.43 -4.98 7.76
N HIS A 217 -16.34 -4.58 6.48
CA HIS A 217 -17.45 -4.68 5.55
C HIS A 217 -17.94 -6.13 5.35
N CYS A 218 -17.04 -7.10 5.14
CA CYS A 218 -17.42 -8.50 4.97
C CYS A 218 -18.17 -9.07 6.19
N ASP A 219 -17.65 -8.87 7.40
CA ASP A 219 -18.33 -9.31 8.64
C ASP A 219 -19.68 -8.58 8.83
N HIS A 220 -19.75 -7.27 8.52
CA HIS A 220 -20.98 -6.48 8.61
C HIS A 220 -22.06 -6.95 7.63
N GLN A 221 -21.70 -7.32 6.39
CA GLN A 221 -22.65 -7.90 5.42
C GLN A 221 -23.16 -9.27 5.88
N ALA A 222 -22.26 -10.13 6.37
CA ALA A 222 -22.63 -11.43 6.92
C ALA A 222 -23.55 -11.30 8.16
N PHE A 223 -23.31 -10.27 8.99
CA PHE A 223 -24.16 -9.93 10.14
C PHE A 223 -25.55 -9.44 9.73
N SER A 224 -25.66 -8.59 8.70
CA SER A 224 -26.96 -8.13 8.17
C SER A 224 -27.81 -9.31 7.71
N HIS A 225 -27.28 -10.18 6.86
CA HIS A 225 -28.01 -11.37 6.36
C HIS A 225 -28.39 -12.36 7.48
N ALA A 226 -27.59 -12.48 8.53
CA ALA A 226 -27.96 -13.28 9.70
C ALA A 226 -29.09 -12.62 10.51
N SER A 227 -29.06 -11.30 10.66
CA SER A 227 -30.05 -10.52 11.42
C SER A 227 -31.44 -10.50 10.75
N GLU A 228 -31.52 -10.75 9.44
CA GLU A 228 -32.77 -10.94 8.71
C GLU A 228 -33.46 -12.27 9.07
N ALA A 229 -32.69 -13.31 9.43
CA ALA A 229 -33.20 -14.65 9.70
C ALA A 229 -33.61 -14.87 11.17
N ALA A 230 -32.87 -14.32 12.15
CA ALA A 230 -33.23 -14.37 13.56
C ALA A 230 -32.53 -13.28 14.40
N GLN A 231 -32.86 -13.20 15.69
CA GLN A 231 -32.28 -12.22 16.63
C GLN A 231 -30.84 -12.58 17.05
N PRO A 232 -29.82 -11.77 16.71
CA PRO A 232 -28.45 -11.95 17.19
C PRO A 232 -28.28 -11.56 18.67
N SER A 233 -27.15 -11.92 19.29
CA SER A 233 -26.83 -11.46 20.64
C SER A 233 -26.51 -9.95 20.68
N GLU A 234 -26.67 -9.32 21.83
CA GLU A 234 -26.38 -7.89 21.99
C GLU A 234 -24.89 -7.56 21.76
N GLU A 235 -23.96 -8.47 22.06
CA GLU A 235 -22.55 -8.27 21.71
C GLU A 235 -22.34 -8.26 20.19
N MET A 236 -23.02 -9.14 19.43
CA MET A 236 -22.95 -9.13 17.97
C MET A 236 -23.50 -7.80 17.42
N LYS A 237 -24.70 -7.40 17.87
CA LYS A 237 -25.37 -6.15 17.47
C LYS A 237 -24.49 -4.92 17.70
N VAL A 238 -23.76 -4.86 18.82
CA VAL A 238 -22.82 -3.77 19.08
C VAL A 238 -21.56 -3.88 18.21
N LEU A 239 -20.92 -5.06 18.16
CA LEU A 239 -19.59 -5.23 17.55
C LEU A 239 -19.58 -5.25 16.02
N LEU A 240 -20.74 -5.50 15.39
CA LEU A 240 -20.89 -5.68 13.94
C LEU A 240 -21.88 -4.69 13.29
N ASN A 241 -22.31 -3.65 14.01
CA ASN A 241 -23.20 -2.61 13.44
C ASN A 241 -22.52 -1.91 12.23
N PRO A 242 -23.11 -1.97 11.02
CA PRO A 242 -22.61 -1.32 9.81
C PRO A 242 -22.33 0.19 9.93
N GLU A 243 -23.09 0.91 10.75
CA GLU A 243 -22.99 2.37 10.94
C GLU A 243 -21.64 2.82 11.49
N TYR A 244 -20.95 1.95 12.24
CA TYR A 244 -19.70 2.27 12.94
C TYR A 244 -18.45 1.72 12.23
N LEU A 245 -18.56 1.33 10.96
CA LEU A 245 -17.43 0.81 10.16
C LEU A 245 -16.24 1.78 10.16
N GLU A 246 -16.49 3.09 10.02
CA GLU A 246 -15.44 4.13 10.03
C GLU A 246 -14.70 4.20 11.38
N HIS A 247 -15.44 4.14 12.49
CA HIS A 247 -14.92 4.21 13.86
C HIS A 247 -14.09 2.99 14.23
N ASP A 248 -14.60 1.80 13.91
CA ASP A 248 -13.92 0.54 14.20
C ASP A 248 -12.67 0.39 13.34
N ALA A 249 -12.71 0.85 12.08
CA ALA A 249 -11.54 0.95 11.21
C ALA A 249 -10.47 1.90 11.78
N TYR A 250 -10.85 3.08 12.27
CA TYR A 250 -9.92 4.00 12.94
C TYR A 250 -9.27 3.36 14.18
N ALA A 251 -10.05 2.67 15.01
CA ALA A 251 -9.54 2.01 16.21
C ALA A 251 -8.54 0.88 15.88
N MET A 252 -8.85 0.03 14.90
CA MET A 252 -7.97 -1.04 14.42
C MET A 252 -6.71 -0.49 13.74
N PHE A 253 -6.84 0.52 12.87
CA PHE A 253 -5.72 1.15 12.18
C PHE A 253 -4.77 1.85 13.15
N THR A 254 -5.31 2.59 14.14
CA THR A 254 -4.50 3.22 15.19
C THR A 254 -3.70 2.19 16.00
N ARG A 255 -4.24 0.99 16.24
CA ARG A 255 -3.49 -0.10 16.90
C ARG A 255 -2.40 -0.69 16.01
N LEU A 256 -2.68 -0.93 14.73
CA LEU A 256 -1.68 -1.40 13.76
C LEU A 256 -0.52 -0.40 13.62
N MET A 257 -0.85 0.88 13.52
CA MET A 257 0.13 1.96 13.37
C MET A 257 1.02 2.13 14.61
N LYS A 258 0.54 1.86 15.84
CA LYS A 258 1.40 1.86 17.04
C LYS A 258 2.60 0.89 16.96
N THR A 259 2.50 -0.18 16.16
CA THR A 259 3.66 -1.01 15.82
C THR A 259 4.35 -0.51 14.55
N ALA A 260 3.61 -0.20 13.48
CA ALA A 260 4.18 0.05 12.16
C ALA A 260 4.80 1.46 11.96
N GLU A 261 4.45 2.46 12.78
CA GLU A 261 4.81 3.87 12.65
C GLU A 261 6.30 4.13 12.39
N HIS A 262 7.18 3.41 13.10
CA HIS A 262 8.63 3.58 12.95
C HIS A 262 9.14 3.27 11.53
N TRP A 263 8.43 2.45 10.73
CA TRP A 263 8.74 2.19 9.31
C TRP A 263 8.29 3.32 8.35
N PHE A 264 7.49 4.25 8.85
CA PHE A 264 7.03 5.45 8.13
C PHE A 264 7.76 6.72 8.61
N SER A 265 8.22 6.75 9.86
CA SER A 265 9.03 7.85 10.40
C SER A 265 10.37 7.98 9.68
N THR A 266 10.76 9.24 9.47
CA THR A 266 12.05 9.64 8.87
C THR A 266 13.01 10.25 9.91
N PHE A 267 12.62 10.29 11.17
CA PHE A 267 13.42 10.78 12.29
C PHE A 267 13.90 9.60 13.13
N GLU A 268 15.11 9.73 13.68
CA GLU A 268 15.58 8.81 14.72
C GLU A 268 14.79 9.10 16.00
N HIS A 269 14.17 8.08 16.59
CA HIS A 269 13.46 8.21 17.87
C HIS A 269 14.49 8.18 19.01
N ASP A 270 15.43 9.12 18.97
CA ASP A 270 16.63 9.09 19.78
C ASP A 270 16.25 9.15 21.27
N SER A 271 16.69 8.14 22.01
CA SER A 271 16.26 7.88 23.38
C SER A 271 17.25 8.47 24.39
N GLN A 272 17.90 9.57 24.02
CA GLN A 272 18.72 10.40 24.90
C GLN A 272 18.23 11.85 24.93
N LYS A 273 18.35 12.47 26.10
CA LYS A 273 17.94 13.86 26.32
C LYS A 273 19.09 14.78 26.00
N GLU A 274 19.04 15.48 24.89
CA GLU A 274 19.76 16.75 24.77
C GLU A 274 18.91 17.80 24.03
N LYS A 275 19.18 19.08 24.32
CA LYS A 275 18.40 20.22 23.83
C LYS A 275 19.12 20.91 22.67
N ASP A 276 18.37 21.77 22.00
CA ASP A 276 18.88 22.87 21.18
C ASP A 276 19.68 22.49 19.92
N VAL A 277 19.04 21.71 19.04
CA VAL A 277 19.03 22.06 17.61
C VAL A 277 17.59 22.07 17.08
N MET A 278 16.99 23.26 17.00
CA MET A 278 15.78 23.46 16.19
C MET A 278 16.17 23.43 14.70
N ILE A 279 16.19 22.24 14.11
CA ILE A 279 16.23 22.09 12.65
C ILE A 279 14.84 22.43 12.12
N THR A 280 14.65 23.68 11.70
CA THR A 280 13.45 24.11 10.97
C THR A 280 13.22 23.14 9.79
N PRO A 281 12.03 22.56 9.62
CA PRO A 281 11.75 21.74 8.45
C PRO A 281 11.98 22.58 7.19
N MET A 282 12.79 22.06 6.26
CA MET A 282 13.17 22.77 5.04
C MET A 282 11.91 23.29 4.32
N PRO A 283 11.73 24.62 4.16
CA PRO A 283 10.54 25.14 3.53
C PRO A 283 10.40 24.56 2.12
N PHE A 284 9.16 24.21 1.75
CA PHE A 284 8.78 23.55 0.50
C PHE A 284 9.23 22.07 0.33
N ALA A 285 9.91 21.45 1.29
CA ALA A 285 10.18 20.01 1.27
C ALA A 285 8.98 19.20 1.79
N ARG A 286 8.31 18.42 0.94
CA ARG A 286 7.10 17.67 1.37
C ARG A 286 7.50 16.45 2.21
N PRO A 287 6.62 15.94 3.11
CA PRO A 287 6.91 14.77 3.96
C PRO A 287 7.22 13.45 3.22
N GLN A 288 6.96 13.41 1.91
CA GLN A 288 7.25 12.33 0.96
C GLN A 288 8.57 12.51 0.18
N ASP A 289 9.15 13.72 0.15
CA ASP A 289 10.42 14.01 -0.50
C ASP A 289 11.61 13.64 0.41
N LEU A 290 11.39 13.50 1.72
CA LEU A 290 12.31 12.95 2.74
C LEU A 290 12.70 11.49 2.45
N GLY A 291 13.91 11.10 2.86
CA GLY A 291 14.52 9.79 2.57
C GLY A 291 13.69 8.57 3.03
N PRO A 292 14.09 7.34 2.64
CA PRO A 292 13.48 6.14 3.22
C PRO A 292 13.64 6.14 4.75
N SER A 293 12.68 5.56 5.47
CA SER A 293 12.78 5.40 6.92
C SER A 293 14.09 4.68 7.28
N ILE A 294 14.86 5.24 8.22
CA ILE A 294 16.11 4.65 8.67
C ILE A 294 15.83 3.28 9.31
N ALA A 295 14.75 3.17 10.09
CA ALA A 295 14.35 1.94 10.76
C ALA A 295 13.97 0.81 9.80
N ILE A 296 13.20 1.08 8.73
CA ILE A 296 12.87 0.03 7.75
C ILE A 296 14.11 -0.40 6.94
N VAL A 297 15.00 0.54 6.60
CA VAL A 297 16.27 0.22 5.92
C VAL A 297 17.17 -0.63 6.83
N ALA A 298 17.28 -0.29 8.12
CA ALA A 298 17.99 -1.12 9.09
C ALA A 298 17.38 -2.52 9.20
N LYS A 299 16.04 -2.64 9.29
CA LYS A 299 15.32 -3.91 9.39
C LYS A 299 15.56 -4.81 8.17
N VAL A 300 15.47 -4.31 6.94
CA VAL A 300 15.68 -5.15 5.74
C VAL A 300 17.15 -5.57 5.55
N ASN A 301 18.12 -4.74 5.95
CA ASN A 301 19.53 -5.16 6.02
C ASN A 301 19.72 -6.23 7.11
N GLN A 302 19.12 -6.07 8.29
CA GLN A 302 19.16 -7.09 9.34
C GLN A 302 18.59 -8.44 8.85
N ILE A 303 17.47 -8.42 8.12
CA ILE A 303 16.90 -9.64 7.51
C ILE A 303 17.88 -10.29 6.53
N GLN A 304 18.51 -9.54 5.61
CA GLN A 304 19.46 -10.11 4.64
C GLN A 304 20.76 -10.59 5.30
N ASP A 305 21.41 -9.74 6.09
CA ASP A 305 22.75 -9.99 6.64
C ASP A 305 22.78 -10.98 7.81
N HIS A 306 21.64 -11.18 8.51
CA HIS A 306 21.55 -12.09 9.65
C HIS A 306 20.61 -13.27 9.37
N LEU A 307 19.35 -13.03 9.00
CA LEU A 307 18.36 -14.12 8.89
C LEU A 307 18.54 -14.92 7.59
N LEU A 308 18.59 -14.27 6.42
CA LEU A 308 18.83 -14.95 5.15
C LEU A 308 20.19 -15.66 5.20
N LYS A 309 21.27 -14.97 5.59
CA LYS A 309 22.60 -15.55 5.76
C LYS A 309 22.66 -16.78 6.67
N LYS A 310 21.88 -16.81 7.75
CA LYS A 310 21.75 -17.94 8.70
C LYS A 310 20.99 -19.13 8.09
N HIS A 311 19.97 -18.87 7.28
CA HIS A 311 19.07 -19.91 6.77
C HIS A 311 19.47 -20.40 5.36
N ASP A 312 20.13 -19.57 4.56
CA ASP A 312 20.69 -19.89 3.24
C ASP A 312 21.85 -18.95 2.87
N ILE A 313 23.07 -19.39 3.19
CA ILE A 313 24.29 -18.65 2.90
C ILE A 313 24.58 -18.56 1.38
N GLU A 314 24.09 -19.50 0.57
CA GLU A 314 24.31 -19.50 -0.88
C GLU A 314 23.50 -18.40 -1.55
N LEU A 315 22.20 -18.30 -1.22
CA LEU A 315 21.32 -17.25 -1.74
C LEU A 315 21.78 -15.87 -1.25
N TYR A 316 22.17 -15.74 0.02
CA TYR A 316 22.77 -14.51 0.56
C TYR A 316 24.04 -14.10 -0.22
N MET A 317 24.98 -15.03 -0.43
CA MET A 317 26.18 -14.76 -1.22
C MET A 317 25.86 -14.43 -2.69
N HIS A 318 24.84 -15.06 -3.26
CA HIS A 318 24.42 -14.79 -4.63
C HIS A 318 23.87 -13.37 -4.79
N LEU A 319 22.93 -12.94 -3.95
CA LEU A 319 22.37 -11.58 -3.99
C LEU A 319 23.45 -10.51 -3.76
N ASN A 320 24.38 -10.75 -2.81
CA ASN A 320 25.48 -9.83 -2.55
C ASN A 320 26.50 -9.78 -3.70
N ARG A 321 26.81 -10.90 -4.39
CA ARG A 321 27.65 -10.90 -5.60
C ARG A 321 27.01 -10.17 -6.79
N LEU A 322 25.69 -10.09 -6.83
CA LEU A 322 24.93 -9.30 -7.81
C LEU A 322 24.73 -7.84 -7.36
N GLU A 323 25.26 -7.41 -6.21
CA GLU A 323 25.07 -6.09 -5.61
C GLU A 323 23.58 -5.70 -5.40
N ILE A 324 22.69 -6.69 -5.26
CA ILE A 324 21.25 -6.48 -5.03
C ILE A 324 21.02 -6.15 -3.56
N ALA A 325 20.94 -4.85 -3.26
CA ALA A 325 20.72 -4.36 -1.90
C ALA A 325 19.25 -4.56 -1.43
N PRO A 326 19.01 -5.01 -0.18
CA PRO A 326 17.69 -5.43 0.29
C PRO A 326 16.61 -4.34 0.23
N GLN A 327 16.99 -3.07 0.42
CA GLN A 327 16.07 -1.93 0.38
C GLN A 327 15.43 -1.65 -0.98
N ILE A 328 15.94 -2.27 -2.07
CA ILE A 328 15.36 -2.10 -3.41
C ILE A 328 13.98 -2.77 -3.49
N TYR A 329 13.86 -4.00 -2.97
CA TYR A 329 12.61 -4.78 -2.96
C TYR A 329 11.93 -4.77 -1.58
N GLY A 330 12.70 -5.03 -0.53
CA GLY A 330 12.21 -5.30 0.82
C GLY A 330 11.53 -4.12 1.52
N LEU A 331 11.86 -2.88 1.13
CA LEU A 331 11.22 -1.69 1.71
C LEU A 331 9.72 -1.68 1.40
N ARG A 332 9.31 -2.06 0.19
CA ARG A 332 7.90 -2.17 -0.20
C ARG A 332 7.22 -3.32 0.55
N TRP A 333 7.89 -4.48 0.62
CA TRP A 333 7.38 -5.68 1.29
C TRP A 333 7.06 -5.43 2.77
N VAL A 334 8.01 -4.87 3.54
CA VAL A 334 7.82 -4.66 4.98
C VAL A 334 6.88 -3.47 5.27
N ARG A 335 7.00 -2.35 4.56
CA ARG A 335 6.19 -1.13 4.82
C ARG A 335 4.70 -1.34 4.60
N LEU A 336 4.34 -2.21 3.66
CA LEU A 336 2.96 -2.44 3.22
C LEU A 336 2.43 -3.80 3.71
N LEU A 337 3.16 -4.47 4.64
CA LEU A 337 2.86 -5.82 5.13
C LEU A 337 2.51 -6.79 3.99
N PHE A 338 3.35 -6.79 2.95
CA PHE A 338 3.25 -7.59 1.72
C PHE A 338 2.02 -7.29 0.83
N GLY A 339 1.30 -6.19 1.06
CA GLY A 339 0.06 -5.81 0.35
C GLY A 339 0.17 -5.55 -1.16
N ARG A 340 1.36 -5.64 -1.74
CA ARG A 340 1.63 -5.56 -3.19
C ARG A 340 2.30 -6.82 -3.75
N GLU A 341 2.44 -7.88 -2.96
CA GLU A 341 3.01 -9.17 -3.37
C GLU A 341 1.98 -10.31 -3.34
N PHE A 342 0.86 -10.12 -2.62
CA PHE A 342 -0.25 -11.06 -2.51
C PHE A 342 -1.56 -10.44 -3.02
N PRO A 343 -2.42 -11.20 -3.72
CA PRO A 343 -3.82 -10.83 -3.93
C PRO A 343 -4.53 -10.59 -2.59
N LEU A 344 -5.54 -9.72 -2.56
CA LEU A 344 -6.18 -9.30 -1.31
C LEU A 344 -6.65 -10.48 -0.43
N GLN A 345 -7.25 -11.52 -1.01
CA GLN A 345 -7.74 -12.68 -0.23
C GLN A 345 -6.60 -13.49 0.43
N ASP A 346 -5.42 -13.50 -0.17
CA ASP A 346 -4.22 -14.13 0.39
C ASP A 346 -3.51 -13.21 1.39
N LEU A 347 -3.46 -11.91 1.10
CA LEU A 347 -2.95 -10.89 2.02
C LEU A 347 -3.66 -10.96 3.37
N LEU A 348 -4.99 -11.11 3.37
CA LEU A 348 -5.77 -11.27 4.59
C LEU A 348 -5.39 -12.54 5.38
N VAL A 349 -4.98 -13.63 4.72
CA VAL A 349 -4.50 -14.86 5.39
C VAL A 349 -3.09 -14.67 5.96
N VAL A 350 -2.22 -13.94 5.27
CA VAL A 350 -0.93 -13.52 5.85
C VAL A 350 -1.17 -12.67 7.10
N TRP A 351 -2.12 -11.72 7.05
CA TRP A 351 -2.41 -10.81 8.16
C TRP A 351 -3.11 -11.51 9.35
N ASP A 352 -3.99 -12.48 9.10
CA ASP A 352 -4.51 -13.36 10.16
C ASP A 352 -3.36 -13.96 10.98
N ALA A 353 -2.36 -14.54 10.29
CA ALA A 353 -1.22 -15.16 10.95
C ALA A 353 -0.26 -14.16 11.59
N LEU A 354 0.01 -13.01 10.95
CA LEU A 354 0.85 -11.94 11.53
C LEU A 354 0.26 -11.41 12.85
N PHE A 355 -1.03 -11.14 12.89
CA PHE A 355 -1.69 -10.58 14.08
C PHE A 355 -1.97 -11.65 15.14
N ALA A 356 -2.38 -12.86 14.73
CA ALA A 356 -2.55 -13.99 15.65
C ALA A 356 -1.25 -14.39 16.36
N ASP A 357 -0.11 -14.24 15.69
CA ASP A 357 1.20 -14.50 16.27
C ASP A 357 1.60 -13.44 17.31
N SER A 358 1.68 -12.16 16.91
CA SER A 358 2.04 -11.08 17.81
C SER A 358 1.77 -9.69 17.23
N ILE A 359 1.20 -8.81 18.06
CA ILE A 359 1.10 -7.35 17.79
C ILE A 359 2.46 -6.68 17.50
N THR A 360 3.58 -7.33 17.85
CA THR A 360 4.95 -6.87 17.52
C THR A 360 5.34 -7.08 16.05
N LEU A 361 4.56 -7.84 15.28
CA LEU A 361 4.80 -8.13 13.85
C LEU A 361 6.16 -8.81 13.54
N ASN A 362 6.80 -9.43 14.54
CA ASN A 362 8.09 -10.14 14.38
C ASN A 362 8.05 -11.29 13.36
N LEU A 363 6.88 -11.83 13.03
CA LEU A 363 6.73 -12.85 11.99
C LEU A 363 7.00 -12.32 10.56
N VAL A 364 6.88 -11.00 10.33
CA VAL A 364 7.20 -10.35 9.04
C VAL A 364 8.60 -10.71 8.55
N ASP A 365 9.59 -10.73 9.44
CA ASP A 365 10.99 -11.00 9.11
C ASP A 365 11.20 -12.43 8.58
N TYR A 366 10.36 -13.37 9.03
CA TYR A 366 10.43 -14.77 8.62
C TYR A 366 9.54 -15.07 7.41
N ILE A 367 8.43 -14.33 7.21
CA ILE A 367 7.67 -14.35 5.95
C ILE A 367 8.56 -13.84 4.80
N PHE A 368 9.30 -12.75 5.03
CA PHE A 368 10.27 -12.19 4.07
C PHE A 368 11.32 -13.23 3.64
N VAL A 369 11.92 -13.96 4.59
CA VAL A 369 12.88 -15.02 4.27
C VAL A 369 12.18 -16.24 3.63
N ALA A 370 10.98 -16.61 4.08
CA ALA A 370 10.20 -17.69 3.46
C ALA A 370 9.88 -17.40 1.98
N MET A 371 9.61 -16.14 1.63
CA MET A 371 9.39 -15.67 0.26
C MET A 371 10.67 -15.73 -0.58
N LEU A 372 11.80 -15.21 -0.08
CA LEU A 372 13.09 -15.34 -0.78
C LEU A 372 13.47 -16.80 -1.02
N LEU A 373 13.22 -17.67 -0.04
CA LEU A 373 13.50 -19.10 -0.15
C LEU A 373 12.46 -19.87 -0.99
N TYR A 374 11.34 -19.27 -1.40
CA TYR A 374 10.34 -19.88 -2.30
C TYR A 374 10.81 -19.74 -3.76
N ILE A 375 11.28 -18.56 -4.15
CA ILE A 375 11.91 -18.29 -5.45
C ILE A 375 13.40 -18.66 -5.50
N ARG A 376 13.93 -19.34 -4.47
CA ARG A 376 15.36 -19.64 -4.24
C ARG A 376 16.12 -20.06 -5.50
N ASP A 377 15.69 -21.16 -6.11
CA ASP A 377 16.48 -21.82 -7.15
C ASP A 377 16.42 -21.03 -8.46
N ALA A 378 15.30 -20.35 -8.72
CA ALA A 378 15.18 -19.39 -9.82
C ALA A 378 16.05 -18.14 -9.62
N LEU A 379 16.24 -17.65 -8.38
CA LEU A 379 17.22 -16.60 -8.08
C LEU A 379 18.65 -17.09 -8.28
N ILE A 380 19.03 -18.25 -7.74
CA ILE A 380 20.41 -18.75 -7.85
C ILE A 380 20.80 -19.09 -9.29
N SER A 381 19.86 -19.55 -10.12
CA SER A 381 20.07 -19.78 -11.57
C SER A 381 20.07 -18.50 -12.41
N SER A 382 19.82 -17.33 -11.82
CA SER A 382 19.54 -16.08 -12.54
C SER A 382 20.70 -15.09 -12.54
N ASN A 383 20.59 -14.08 -13.42
CA ASN A 383 21.44 -12.89 -13.43
C ASN A 383 20.76 -11.71 -12.71
N TYR A 384 21.50 -10.62 -12.49
CA TYR A 384 21.02 -9.38 -11.86
C TYR A 384 19.64 -8.94 -12.36
N GLN A 385 19.43 -8.90 -13.68
CA GLN A 385 18.17 -8.45 -14.29
C GLN A 385 17.00 -9.36 -13.89
N THR A 386 17.18 -10.68 -14.01
CA THR A 386 16.11 -11.65 -13.74
C THR A 386 15.80 -11.74 -12.24
N CYS A 387 16.83 -11.67 -11.39
CA CYS A 387 16.65 -11.56 -9.94
C CYS A 387 15.89 -10.30 -9.55
N LEU A 388 16.24 -9.14 -10.12
CA LEU A 388 15.48 -7.90 -9.90
C LEU A 388 14.04 -8.02 -10.43
N GLY A 389 13.83 -8.67 -11.57
CA GLY A 389 12.49 -8.98 -12.10
C GLY A 389 11.63 -9.77 -11.12
N LEU A 390 12.16 -10.87 -10.57
CA LEU A 390 11.50 -11.73 -9.56
C LEU A 390 11.26 -11.02 -8.22
N LEU A 391 12.15 -10.13 -7.80
CA LEU A 391 12.04 -9.43 -6.51
C LEU A 391 11.12 -8.20 -6.56
N MET A 392 11.03 -7.52 -7.72
CA MET A 392 10.18 -6.34 -7.91
C MET A 392 8.79 -6.67 -8.45
N HIS A 393 8.62 -7.84 -9.07
CA HIS A 393 7.33 -8.40 -9.46
C HIS A 393 7.27 -9.84 -8.94
N TYR A 394 6.93 -9.97 -7.65
CA TYR A 394 6.95 -11.26 -6.99
C TYR A 394 5.91 -12.23 -7.60
N PRO A 395 6.25 -13.51 -7.84
CA PRO A 395 5.34 -14.47 -8.44
C PRO A 395 4.15 -14.81 -7.51
N PRO A 396 2.98 -15.16 -8.07
CA PRO A 396 1.87 -15.68 -7.28
C PRO A 396 2.27 -16.99 -6.59
N ILE A 397 1.84 -17.17 -5.33
CA ILE A 397 2.08 -18.37 -4.53
C ILE A 397 0.80 -19.21 -4.53
N GLY A 398 0.90 -20.49 -4.92
CA GLY A 398 -0.26 -21.39 -4.97
C GLY A 398 -0.81 -21.82 -3.60
N ASP A 399 0.05 -21.89 -2.57
CA ASP A 399 -0.36 -22.08 -1.18
C ASP A 399 0.39 -21.13 -0.24
N VAL A 400 -0.34 -20.12 0.24
CA VAL A 400 0.14 -19.10 1.19
C VAL A 400 0.17 -19.62 2.63
N HIS A 401 -0.63 -20.63 2.98
CA HIS A 401 -0.56 -21.26 4.30
C HIS A 401 0.75 -22.05 4.47
N SER A 402 1.20 -22.80 3.45
CA SER A 402 2.54 -23.41 3.47
C SER A 402 3.69 -22.39 3.57
N LEU A 403 3.54 -21.17 3.04
CA LEU A 403 4.50 -20.09 3.26
C LEU A 403 4.52 -19.64 4.75
N ILE A 404 3.35 -19.48 5.36
CA ILE A 404 3.22 -19.10 6.78
C ILE A 404 3.83 -20.17 7.69
N LEU A 405 3.52 -21.45 7.45
CA LEU A 405 4.14 -22.57 8.17
C LEU A 405 5.67 -22.59 8.00
N ARG A 406 6.18 -22.20 6.83
CA ARG A 406 7.62 -22.05 6.59
C ARG A 406 8.24 -20.90 7.36
N ALA A 407 7.60 -19.75 7.45
CA ALA A 407 8.05 -18.64 8.29
C ALA A 407 8.13 -19.05 9.77
N LEU A 408 7.10 -19.75 10.27
CA LEU A 408 7.06 -20.27 11.64
C LEU A 408 8.17 -21.30 11.89
N PHE A 409 8.41 -22.22 10.95
CA PHE A 409 9.52 -23.17 10.99
C PHE A 409 10.90 -22.50 10.97
N LEU A 410 11.12 -21.46 10.13
CA LEU A 410 12.38 -20.71 10.10
C LEU A 410 12.67 -20.02 11.44
N ARG A 411 11.63 -19.52 12.12
CA ARG A 411 11.75 -18.86 13.43
C ARG A 411 12.03 -19.84 14.57
N ASP A 412 11.21 -20.89 14.70
CA ASP A 412 11.40 -21.93 15.72
C ASP A 412 11.21 -23.33 15.10
N PRO A 413 12.30 -23.96 14.62
CA PRO A 413 12.29 -25.34 14.09
C PRO A 413 11.99 -26.42 15.14
N LYS A 414 11.92 -26.10 16.44
CA LYS A 414 11.64 -27.07 17.51
C LYS A 414 10.15 -27.12 17.87
N ARG A 415 9.42 -26.01 17.69
CA ARG A 415 7.96 -25.93 17.95
C ARG A 415 7.10 -26.18 16.73
N ASN A 416 7.64 -26.00 15.52
CA ASN A 416 6.88 -26.10 14.28
C ASN A 416 7.41 -27.28 13.43
N PRO A 417 6.52 -28.08 12.80
CA PRO A 417 6.95 -29.13 11.90
C PRO A 417 7.57 -28.53 10.62
N ARG A 418 8.44 -29.30 9.94
CA ARG A 418 8.95 -28.91 8.62
C ARG A 418 7.81 -28.97 7.60
N PRO A 419 7.46 -27.87 6.91
CA PRO A 419 6.36 -27.85 5.94
C PRO A 419 6.72 -28.60 4.65
N VAL A 420 5.70 -28.87 3.83
CA VAL A 420 5.86 -29.39 2.47
C VAL A 420 6.67 -28.40 1.63
N THR A 421 7.65 -28.89 0.88
CA THR A 421 8.49 -28.05 0.03
C THR A 421 7.82 -27.84 -1.32
N HIS A 422 7.00 -26.81 -1.44
CA HIS A 422 6.49 -26.34 -2.73
C HIS A 422 7.66 -25.76 -3.54
N GLN A 423 7.99 -26.40 -4.66
CA GLN A 423 9.00 -25.91 -5.60
C GLN A 423 8.39 -24.87 -6.54
N PHE A 424 9.09 -23.76 -6.74
CA PHE A 424 8.68 -22.73 -7.69
C PHE A 424 8.98 -23.19 -9.13
N GLN A 425 7.94 -23.62 -9.85
CA GLN A 425 7.99 -23.96 -11.28
C GLN A 425 7.17 -22.95 -12.09
N GLN A 426 7.82 -21.91 -12.61
CA GLN A 426 7.24 -20.98 -13.58
C GLN A 426 8.27 -20.62 -14.66
N ASN A 427 7.80 -20.06 -15.79
CA ASN A 427 8.67 -19.61 -16.86
C ASN A 427 9.46 -18.34 -16.46
N LEU A 428 10.80 -18.43 -16.43
CA LEU A 428 11.69 -17.31 -16.11
C LEU A 428 11.65 -16.18 -17.16
N ASP A 429 11.20 -16.43 -18.40
CA ASP A 429 11.29 -15.46 -19.50
C ASP A 429 10.47 -14.19 -19.27
N TYR A 430 9.31 -14.30 -18.61
CA TYR A 430 8.54 -13.14 -18.16
C TYR A 430 9.34 -12.25 -17.20
N TYR A 431 10.04 -12.86 -16.24
CA TYR A 431 10.84 -12.14 -15.24
C TYR A 431 12.14 -11.56 -15.84
N LYS A 432 12.74 -12.23 -16.84
CA LYS A 432 13.83 -11.66 -17.67
C LYS A 432 13.37 -10.38 -18.37
N ALA A 433 12.20 -10.41 -19.03
CA ALA A 433 11.65 -9.27 -19.75
C ALA A 433 11.31 -8.10 -18.81
N ARG A 434 10.67 -8.37 -17.66
CA ARG A 434 10.45 -7.38 -16.60
C ARG A 434 11.75 -6.76 -16.10
N GLY A 435 12.75 -7.57 -15.77
CA GLY A 435 14.07 -7.11 -15.34
C GLY A 435 14.77 -6.17 -16.33
N ALA A 436 14.67 -6.48 -17.63
CA ALA A 436 15.21 -5.64 -18.69
C ALA A 436 14.47 -4.29 -18.82
N ASP A 437 13.14 -4.28 -18.75
CA ASP A 437 12.33 -3.05 -18.76
C ASP A 437 12.67 -2.09 -17.61
N LEU A 438 12.80 -2.61 -16.37
CA LEU A 438 13.24 -1.83 -15.21
C LEU A 438 14.61 -1.16 -15.43
N MET A 439 15.58 -1.92 -15.96
CA MET A 439 16.92 -1.42 -16.27
C MET A 439 16.91 -0.39 -17.40
N ASN A 440 16.11 -0.61 -18.45
CA ASN A 440 15.95 0.32 -19.56
C ASN A 440 15.31 1.65 -19.12
N LYS A 441 14.30 1.61 -18.25
CA LYS A 441 13.68 2.81 -17.65
C LYS A 441 14.67 3.62 -16.82
N THR A 442 15.49 2.95 -16.01
CA THR A 442 16.58 3.59 -15.26
C THR A 442 17.59 4.25 -16.20
N ARG A 443 18.02 3.55 -17.26
CA ARG A 443 18.98 4.06 -18.25
C ARG A 443 18.44 5.22 -19.09
N ALA A 444 17.18 5.18 -19.50
CA ALA A 444 16.53 6.25 -20.25
C ALA A 444 16.41 7.55 -19.44
N SER A 445 16.25 7.45 -18.11
CA SER A 445 16.26 8.58 -17.18
C SER A 445 17.66 9.14 -16.88
N ALA A 446 18.73 8.50 -17.35
CA ALA A 446 20.12 8.77 -16.95
C ALA A 446 20.98 9.37 -18.07
N LYS A 447 20.58 10.53 -18.61
CA LYS A 447 21.46 11.38 -19.45
C LYS A 447 22.42 12.21 -18.58
N ALA A 448 23.33 11.55 -17.87
CA ALA A 448 24.38 12.16 -17.06
C ALA A 448 25.66 11.31 -17.07
N ALA A 449 26.77 11.89 -16.58
CA ALA A 449 28.12 11.32 -16.62
C ALA A 449 28.28 10.01 -15.78
N PRO A 450 29.38 9.24 -15.97
CA PRO A 450 29.58 7.94 -15.32
C PRO A 450 29.38 7.96 -13.80
N LEU A 451 28.65 6.96 -13.30
CA LEU A 451 28.11 6.95 -11.95
C LEU A 451 29.16 6.55 -10.90
N ASN A 452 29.26 7.36 -9.84
CA ASN A 452 30.00 7.02 -8.63
C ASN A 452 29.07 6.26 -7.66
N ILE A 453 29.49 5.07 -7.24
CA ILE A 453 28.63 4.05 -6.60
C ILE A 453 27.95 4.58 -5.32
N ASN A 454 28.62 5.43 -4.54
CA ASN A 454 28.08 6.03 -3.30
C ASN A 454 26.85 6.95 -3.51
N LYS A 455 26.40 7.17 -4.76
CA LYS A 455 25.17 7.91 -5.08
C LYS A 455 24.07 7.07 -5.75
N VAL A 456 24.33 5.79 -6.08
CA VAL A 456 23.36 4.92 -6.78
C VAL A 456 22.11 4.69 -5.93
N SER A 457 22.27 4.55 -4.61
CA SER A 457 21.18 4.38 -3.64
C SER A 457 20.07 5.42 -3.83
N ASN A 458 20.38 6.72 -3.91
CA ASN A 458 19.35 7.76 -4.00
C ASN A 458 18.57 7.73 -5.33
N SER A 459 19.16 7.23 -6.42
CA SER A 459 18.45 7.07 -7.69
C SER A 459 17.49 5.87 -7.65
N LEU A 460 17.94 4.73 -7.13
CA LEU A 460 17.11 3.52 -6.97
C LEU A 460 16.06 3.67 -5.85
N LEU A 461 16.33 4.43 -4.79
CA LEU A 461 15.35 4.75 -3.75
C LEU A 461 14.24 5.68 -4.29
N ASN A 462 14.57 6.65 -5.15
CA ASN A 462 13.59 7.43 -5.88
C ASN A 462 12.78 6.59 -6.88
N PHE A 463 13.34 5.49 -7.39
CA PHE A 463 12.59 4.48 -8.16
C PHE A 463 11.70 3.62 -7.25
N GLY A 464 12.15 3.27 -6.04
CA GLY A 464 11.34 2.64 -4.99
C GLY A 464 10.10 3.46 -4.63
N ARG A 465 10.23 4.79 -4.48
CA ARG A 465 9.07 5.70 -4.32
C ARG A 465 8.07 5.59 -5.48
N LYS A 466 8.57 5.49 -6.72
CA LYS A 466 7.75 5.31 -7.93
C LYS A 466 7.10 3.92 -8.05
N LEU A 467 7.46 2.96 -7.21
CA LEU A 467 6.87 1.61 -7.15
C LEU A 467 5.84 1.45 -6.02
N ILE A 468 5.81 2.38 -5.06
CA ILE A 468 4.69 2.58 -4.11
C ILE A 468 3.59 3.45 -4.77
N ALA A 469 3.86 4.00 -5.96
CA ALA A 469 2.86 4.54 -6.87
C ALA A 469 2.54 3.49 -7.94
N PRO A 470 1.27 3.20 -8.25
CA PRO A 470 0.91 2.41 -9.42
C PRO A 470 1.32 3.14 -10.70
N ALA A 471 1.55 2.39 -11.76
CA ALA A 471 1.95 2.96 -13.04
C ALA A 471 0.86 3.90 -13.58
N MET A 472 1.23 5.15 -13.86
CA MET A 472 0.42 6.07 -14.65
C MET A 472 0.10 5.43 -16.00
N ALA A 473 -1.18 5.18 -16.27
CA ALA A 473 -1.64 4.81 -17.60
C ALA A 473 -1.40 5.98 -18.55
N SER A 474 -0.37 5.88 -19.39
CA SER A 474 -0.11 6.86 -20.45
C SER A 474 -1.19 6.73 -21.52
N GLY A 475 -2.21 7.57 -21.44
CA GLY A 475 -3.31 7.61 -22.41
C GLY A 475 -2.83 7.93 -23.81
N GLY A 476 -2.58 6.89 -24.62
CA GLY A 476 -2.31 7.02 -26.04
C GLY A 476 -3.60 7.36 -26.78
N ALA A 477 -3.65 8.55 -27.39
CA ALA A 477 -4.78 8.94 -28.21
C ALA A 477 -4.79 8.10 -29.51
N VAL A 478 -5.79 7.23 -29.66
CA VAL A 478 -6.06 6.47 -30.88
C VAL A 478 -7.42 6.91 -31.42
N GLY A 479 -7.42 7.58 -32.57
CA GLY A 479 -8.65 7.98 -33.26
C GLY A 479 -9.32 6.80 -33.95
N THR A 480 -10.65 6.73 -33.90
CA THR A 480 -11.44 5.74 -34.62
C THR A 480 -11.50 6.05 -36.13
N PRO A 481 -11.46 5.04 -37.01
CA PRO A 481 -11.58 5.24 -38.46
C PRO A 481 -13.05 5.29 -38.91
N ALA A 482 -13.31 6.04 -39.99
CA ALA A 482 -14.52 5.94 -40.79
C ALA A 482 -14.12 5.89 -42.27
N SER A 483 -14.76 5.03 -43.07
CA SER A 483 -14.39 4.78 -44.46
C SER A 483 -15.22 5.63 -45.44
N GLY A 484 -14.59 6.08 -46.52
CA GLY A 484 -15.22 6.82 -47.62
C GLY A 484 -14.34 6.75 -48.87
N SER A 485 -14.93 6.42 -50.02
CA SER A 485 -14.20 5.94 -51.21
C SER A 485 -14.44 6.76 -52.49
N CYS A 486 -13.52 6.59 -53.44
CA CYS A 486 -13.58 6.95 -54.87
C CYS A 486 -13.10 8.34 -55.32
N PHE A 487 -12.66 8.34 -56.60
CA PHE A 487 -11.95 9.36 -57.39
C PHE A 487 -12.90 9.99 -58.46
N PRO A 488 -12.41 10.75 -59.47
CA PRO A 488 -11.76 12.07 -59.47
C PRO A 488 -12.59 13.06 -60.36
N PRO A 489 -12.08 14.18 -60.97
CA PRO A 489 -11.10 14.16 -62.08
C PRO A 489 -10.08 15.34 -62.13
N SER A 490 -9.28 15.36 -63.21
CA SER A 490 -8.13 16.20 -63.55
C SER A 490 -8.38 17.66 -63.98
N SER A 491 -7.36 18.55 -63.85
CA SER A 491 -6.73 19.28 -64.99
C SER A 491 -5.58 20.24 -64.59
N MET A 492 -4.88 20.78 -65.60
CA MET A 492 -3.64 21.62 -65.63
C MET A 492 -3.57 22.27 -67.04
N PRO A 493 -2.62 23.18 -67.42
CA PRO A 493 -1.69 24.07 -66.66
C PRO A 493 -1.67 25.54 -67.20
N SER A 494 -0.82 26.45 -66.65
CA SER A 494 0.03 27.38 -67.47
C SER A 494 0.99 28.33 -66.68
N ARG A 495 2.16 28.59 -67.32
CA ARG A 495 3.20 29.68 -67.27
C ARG A 495 2.90 31.04 -66.57
N SER A 496 3.87 31.92 -66.20
CA SER A 496 5.33 32.06 -66.52
C SER A 496 6.10 33.17 -65.72
N THR A 497 7.46 33.05 -65.59
CA THR A 497 8.50 34.16 -65.53
C THR A 497 8.49 35.14 -64.32
N VAL A 498 9.46 36.03 -63.93
CA VAL A 498 10.90 36.43 -64.22
C VAL A 498 11.32 37.43 -63.07
N GLU A 499 12.55 37.67 -62.59
CA GLU A 499 13.90 37.04 -62.70
C GLU A 499 14.81 37.36 -61.46
N ALA A 500 15.99 38.01 -61.60
CA ALA A 500 17.04 38.28 -60.56
C ALA A 500 17.90 39.54 -60.95
N PRO A 501 19.17 39.84 -60.51
CA PRO A 501 20.08 39.25 -59.49
C PRO A 501 20.90 40.31 -58.64
N GLN A 502 22.10 39.92 -58.13
CA GLN A 502 23.20 40.73 -57.50
C GLN A 502 23.09 41.07 -55.98
N HIS A 503 24.15 41.10 -55.15
CA HIS A 503 25.57 40.67 -55.30
C HIS A 503 26.21 40.23 -53.94
N GLN A 504 27.32 39.48 -54.06
CA GLN A 504 28.48 39.17 -53.17
C GLN A 504 28.88 40.20 -52.05
N GLN A 505 29.70 39.93 -51.01
CA GLN A 505 30.50 38.76 -50.55
C GLN A 505 31.00 38.89 -49.07
N HIS A 506 31.52 37.79 -48.49
CA HIS A 506 32.66 37.56 -47.53
C HIS A 506 33.32 38.71 -46.70
N HIS A 507 34.01 38.49 -45.54
CA HIS A 507 34.51 37.29 -44.83
C HIS A 507 34.79 37.52 -43.30
N GLN A 508 34.95 36.41 -42.56
CA GLN A 508 35.55 36.10 -41.22
C GLN A 508 36.23 37.13 -40.25
N GLN A 509 36.47 36.65 -38.99
CA GLN A 509 37.23 37.21 -37.84
C GLN A 509 36.45 38.14 -36.89
N GLN A 510 36.63 38.20 -35.55
CA GLN A 510 37.46 37.47 -34.54
C GLN A 510 36.56 37.13 -33.31
N GLN A 511 36.67 35.97 -32.65
CA GLN A 511 37.48 35.68 -31.44
C GLN A 511 37.34 36.61 -30.21
N GLN A 512 36.99 35.99 -29.07
CA GLN A 512 37.30 36.34 -27.65
C GLN A 512 37.08 37.79 -27.13
N GLN A 513 36.03 37.97 -26.30
CA GLN A 513 36.12 38.29 -24.84
C GLN A 513 34.69 38.36 -24.25
N HIS A 514 34.37 37.55 -23.23
CA HIS A 514 34.44 37.83 -21.78
C HIS A 514 33.41 38.87 -21.29
N GLN A 515 32.41 38.50 -20.46
CA GLN A 515 32.51 38.06 -19.05
C GLN A 515 32.79 39.24 -18.10
N SER A 516 31.75 39.86 -17.54
CA SER A 516 31.83 40.70 -16.32
C SER A 516 30.47 41.30 -15.88
N GLN A 517 29.50 40.47 -15.44
CA GLN A 517 28.28 41.01 -14.83
C GLN A 517 27.71 40.20 -13.65
N GLN A 518 28.55 39.87 -12.66
CA GLN A 518 28.13 39.67 -11.25
C GLN A 518 29.32 39.51 -10.27
N GLN A 519 30.20 40.52 -10.15
CA GLN A 519 31.07 40.69 -8.96
C GLN A 519 31.79 42.05 -8.90
N ARG A 520 31.40 42.89 -7.92
CA ARG A 520 32.13 43.99 -7.24
C ARG A 520 31.12 44.64 -6.28
N MET A 521 30.98 44.17 -5.04
CA MET A 521 31.81 44.50 -3.87
C MET A 521 31.89 46.00 -3.52
N MET A 522 31.19 46.34 -2.43
CA MET A 522 31.74 46.98 -1.22
C MET A 522 32.71 48.17 -1.38
N LYS A 523 32.24 49.39 -1.06
CA LYS A 523 32.81 50.23 0.02
C LYS A 523 32.07 51.56 0.20
N SER A 524 31.68 51.87 1.44
CA SER A 524 31.30 53.23 1.88
C SER A 524 31.33 53.34 3.41
N GLU A 525 32.53 53.34 3.98
CA GLU A 525 32.82 54.02 5.25
C GLU A 525 33.35 55.43 4.89
N SER A 526 33.37 56.47 5.74
CA SER A 526 33.23 56.54 7.21
C SER A 526 32.75 57.94 7.62
N MET A 527 32.23 58.12 8.84
CA MET A 527 32.37 59.35 9.66
C MET A 527 31.92 59.08 11.11
N PRO A 528 32.72 59.39 12.14
CA PRO A 528 32.35 59.18 13.55
C PRO A 528 31.73 60.43 14.20
N VAL A 529 30.93 60.23 15.25
CA VAL A 529 30.42 61.31 16.11
C VAL A 529 31.34 61.49 17.32
N GLN A 530 31.75 62.73 17.60
CA GLN A 530 32.34 63.14 18.88
C GLN A 530 31.57 64.30 19.51
N LEU A 531 31.60 64.39 20.84
CA LEU A 531 30.80 65.30 21.65
C LEU A 531 31.49 66.65 21.90
N GLY A 532 30.71 67.73 21.93
CA GLY A 532 31.10 69.04 22.45
C GLY A 532 29.95 69.66 23.27
N LYS A 533 30.23 70.15 24.48
CA LYS A 533 29.26 70.81 25.39
C LYS A 533 29.27 72.32 25.19
N GLY A 534 28.17 73.04 25.47
CA GLY A 534 28.25 74.51 25.41
C GLY A 534 27.06 75.40 25.81
N LYS A 535 26.35 75.11 26.91
CA LYS A 535 25.25 75.92 27.51
C LYS A 535 23.93 76.00 26.74
#